data_AF-A0A7G7G237-F1
#
_entry.id   AF-A0A7G7G237-F1
#
_cell.length_a   1.000
_cell.length_b   1.000
_cell.length_c   1.000
_cell.angle_alpha   90.00
_cell.angle_beta   90.00
_cell.angle_gamma   90.00
#
_symmetry.space_group_name_H-M   'P 1'
#
loop_
_entity.id
_entity.type
_entity.pdbx_description
1 polymer ?
#
loop_
_entity_poly.entity_id
_entity_poly.type
_entity_poly.pdbx_seq_one_letter_code
_entity_poly.pdbx_strand_id
1 'polypeptide(L)'
;MKITWKRCFTYKDACDYTGVIYLHEWDEKPFYWGKAHNSFFGGHQRKHNTNKMSGRYNSGYSHWIEGCLRHGASLYIGELDTEALNSINEVENYLMSTYASEMNKKKSIFKELNLLHEGEIPKSIIRYIN
;
A
#
# COMPACT_ATOMS: atom_id res chain seq x y z
N MET A 1 15.52 6.37 3.41
CA MET A 1 14.20 5.70 3.48
C MET A 1 14.09 4.59 2.46
N LYS A 2 13.42 3.49 2.81
CA LYS A 2 13.26 2.33 1.93
C LYS A 2 11.85 1.72 1.99
N ILE A 3 11.37 1.26 0.84
CA ILE A 3 10.20 0.39 0.71
C ILE A 3 10.60 -0.93 0.06
N THR A 4 10.32 -2.04 0.74
CA THR A 4 10.40 -3.39 0.16
C THR A 4 9.01 -3.81 -0.29
N TRP A 5 8.82 -3.97 -1.61
CA TRP A 5 7.53 -4.33 -2.19
C TRP A 5 7.35 -5.85 -2.26
N LYS A 6 6.12 -6.28 -1.99
CA LYS A 6 5.66 -7.65 -2.21
C LYS A 6 4.33 -7.62 -2.93
N ARG A 7 4.16 -8.50 -3.92
CA ARG A 7 2.87 -8.70 -4.58
C ARG A 7 2.02 -9.68 -3.79
N CYS A 8 0.79 -9.29 -3.50
CA CYS A 8 -0.21 -10.15 -2.88
C CYS A 8 -1.16 -10.67 -3.97
N PHE A 9 -1.33 -11.99 -4.04
CA PHE A 9 -2.19 -12.63 -5.03
C PHE A 9 -3.61 -12.83 -4.54
N THR A 10 -3.80 -12.82 -3.22
CA THR A 10 -5.09 -12.94 -2.56
C THR A 10 -5.23 -11.87 -1.47
N TYR A 11 -6.48 -11.61 -1.06
CA TYR A 11 -6.78 -10.79 0.10
C TYR A 11 -6.13 -11.36 1.37
N LYS A 12 -6.09 -12.69 1.50
CA LYS A 12 -5.51 -13.38 2.66
C LYS A 12 -4.01 -13.10 2.78
N ASP A 13 -3.29 -13.06 1.66
CA ASP A 13 -1.86 -12.76 1.65
C ASP A 13 -1.54 -11.38 2.23
N ALA A 14 -2.44 -10.42 2.03
CA ALA A 14 -2.27 -9.04 2.47
C ALA A 14 -2.78 -8.79 3.90
N CYS A 15 -3.63 -9.65 4.46
CA CYS A 15 -4.42 -9.35 5.66
C CYS A 15 -3.60 -8.92 6.88
N ASP A 16 -2.46 -9.55 7.12
CA ASP A 16 -1.69 -9.43 8.35
C ASP A 16 -0.65 -8.30 8.34
N TYR A 17 -0.51 -7.59 7.23
CA TYR A 17 0.42 -6.46 7.15
C TYR A 17 -0.09 -5.24 7.94
N THR A 18 0.82 -4.57 8.64
CA THR A 18 0.60 -3.33 9.41
C THR A 18 1.87 -2.48 9.35
N GLY A 19 1.75 -1.16 9.50
CA GLY A 19 2.87 -0.24 9.30
C GLY A 19 3.33 -0.18 7.85
N VAL A 20 2.42 -0.36 6.89
CA VAL A 20 2.74 -0.48 5.46
C VAL A 20 2.06 0.59 4.63
N ILE A 21 2.64 0.86 3.45
CA ILE A 21 1.94 1.44 2.31
C ILE A 21 1.39 0.29 1.45
N TYR A 22 0.26 0.49 0.77
CA TYR A 22 -0.22 -0.44 -0.23
C TYR A 22 -0.63 0.30 -1.50
N LEU A 23 -0.52 -0.42 -2.61
CA LEU A 23 -0.91 0.03 -3.94
C LEU A 23 -1.88 -0.98 -4.55
N HIS A 24 -3.06 -0.50 -4.94
CA HIS A 24 -3.84 -1.14 -5.98
C HIS A 24 -3.35 -0.61 -7.33
N GLU A 25 -2.91 -1.51 -8.19
CA GLU A 25 -2.47 -1.21 -9.55
C GLU A 25 -3.47 -1.81 -10.54
N TRP A 26 -3.79 -1.07 -11.60
CA TRP A 26 -4.66 -1.53 -12.69
C TRP A 26 -4.03 -1.08 -14.02
N ASP A 27 -3.96 -1.99 -15.00
CA ASP A 27 -3.32 -1.73 -16.31
C ASP A 27 -1.92 -1.10 -16.18
N GLU A 28 -1.12 -1.59 -15.23
CA GLU A 28 0.23 -1.10 -14.94
C GLU A 28 0.30 0.40 -14.59
N LYS A 29 -0.80 0.95 -14.07
CA LYS A 29 -0.93 2.32 -13.57
C LYS A 29 -1.38 2.32 -12.12
N PRO A 30 -0.98 3.32 -11.32
CA PRO A 30 -1.47 3.43 -9.96
C PRO A 30 -2.99 3.66 -9.99
N PHE A 31 -3.77 2.77 -9.37
CA PHE A 31 -5.21 2.97 -9.23
C PHE A 31 -5.51 3.65 -7.90
N TYR A 32 -4.93 3.15 -6.80
CA TYR A 32 -5.10 3.72 -5.48
C TYR A 32 -3.91 3.43 -4.56
N TRP A 33 -3.39 4.49 -3.95
CA TRP A 33 -2.44 4.47 -2.84
C TRP A 33 -3.17 4.56 -1.52
N GLY A 34 -2.71 3.80 -0.53
CA GLY A 34 -3.10 4.04 0.86
C GLY A 34 -2.09 3.47 1.84
N LYS A 35 -2.37 3.66 3.13
CA LYS A 35 -1.56 3.13 4.22
C LYS A 35 -2.37 2.37 5.26
N ALA A 36 -1.73 1.39 5.89
CA ALA A 36 -2.22 0.68 7.05
C ALA A 36 -1.29 0.95 8.24
N HIS A 37 -1.28 2.20 8.73
CA HIS A 37 -0.35 2.66 9.78
C HIS A 37 -0.71 2.06 11.16
N ASN A 38 -1.88 2.41 11.68
CA ASN A 38 -2.40 1.96 12.97
C ASN A 38 -3.55 0.95 12.81
N SER A 39 -3.52 0.21 11.71
CA SER A 39 -4.49 -0.83 11.36
C SER A 39 -3.76 -1.95 10.65
N PHE A 40 -4.32 -3.16 10.69
CA PHE A 40 -3.95 -4.15 9.70
C PHE A 40 -4.45 -3.72 8.32
N PHE A 41 -3.85 -4.21 7.24
CA PHE A 41 -4.39 -4.03 5.90
C PHE A 41 -5.79 -4.60 5.85
N GLY A 42 -5.98 -5.83 6.35
CA GLY A 42 -7.30 -6.44 6.37
C GLY A 42 -7.59 -7.38 7.53
N GLY A 43 -8.72 -8.07 7.39
CA GLY A 43 -9.22 -9.07 8.31
C GLY A 43 -10.10 -8.51 9.42
N HIS A 44 -10.42 -9.36 10.39
CA HIS A 44 -11.19 -8.98 11.57
C HIS A 44 -10.33 -8.23 12.58
N GLN A 45 -11.02 -7.52 13.48
CA GLN A 45 -10.38 -6.93 14.63
C GLN A 45 -9.72 -8.00 15.50
N ARG A 46 -8.45 -7.81 15.80
CA ARG A 46 -7.64 -8.74 16.61
C ARG A 46 -6.73 -7.97 17.56
N LYS A 47 -6.24 -8.66 18.60
CA LYS A 47 -5.27 -8.07 19.52
C LYS A 47 -3.92 -7.96 18.82
N HIS A 48 -3.27 -6.82 18.97
CA HIS A 48 -1.91 -6.58 18.52
C HIS A 48 -1.19 -5.80 19.63
N ASN A 49 -0.21 -6.46 20.26
CA ASN A 49 0.37 -6.01 21.53
C ASN A 49 -0.71 -5.80 22.60
N THR A 50 -0.75 -4.61 23.21
CA THR A 50 -1.72 -4.22 24.24
C THR A 50 -3.02 -3.66 23.64
N ASN A 51 -3.06 -3.39 22.33
CA ASN A 51 -4.17 -2.69 21.67
C ASN A 51 -5.02 -3.63 20.81
N LYS A 52 -6.26 -3.25 20.55
CA LYS A 52 -7.11 -3.89 19.53
C LYS A 52 -7.00 -3.10 18.24
N MET A 53 -6.66 -3.77 17.14
CA MET A 53 -6.55 -3.16 15.81
C MET A 53 -7.50 -3.84 14.84
N SER A 54 -8.20 -3.05 14.04
CA SER A 54 -9.07 -3.53 12.95
C SER A 54 -8.31 -3.57 11.63
N GLY A 55 -8.83 -4.37 10.69
CA GLY A 55 -8.41 -4.31 9.29
C GLY A 55 -8.98 -3.05 8.63
N ARG A 56 -8.15 -2.35 7.87
CA ARG A 56 -8.59 -1.23 7.03
C ARG A 56 -9.61 -1.69 5.99
N TYR A 57 -9.33 -2.82 5.35
CA TYR A 57 -10.27 -3.61 4.58
C TYR A 57 -10.74 -4.76 5.47
N ASN A 58 -11.83 -4.57 6.22
CA ASN A 58 -12.38 -5.65 7.03
C ASN A 58 -12.78 -6.86 6.16
N SER A 59 -13.11 -8.00 6.77
CA SER A 59 -13.45 -9.23 6.02
C SER A 59 -14.60 -9.07 5.03
N GLY A 60 -15.48 -8.09 5.20
CA GLY A 60 -16.52 -7.74 4.25
C GLY A 60 -15.95 -7.25 2.90
N TYR A 61 -14.74 -6.69 2.85
CA TYR A 61 -14.08 -6.27 1.62
C TYR A 61 -13.35 -7.40 0.88
N SER A 62 -13.24 -8.58 1.49
CA SER A 62 -12.50 -9.70 0.89
C SER A 62 -12.99 -10.02 -0.52
N HIS A 63 -14.30 -10.16 -0.73
CA HIS A 63 -14.88 -10.47 -2.03
C HIS A 63 -14.61 -9.40 -3.10
N TRP A 64 -14.56 -8.11 -2.72
CA TRP A 64 -14.21 -7.04 -3.64
C TRP A 64 -12.74 -7.08 -4.03
N ILE A 65 -11.83 -7.26 -3.07
CA ILE A 65 -10.40 -7.33 -3.35
C ILE A 65 -10.09 -8.57 -4.21
N GLU A 66 -10.61 -9.73 -3.84
CA GLU A 66 -10.52 -10.95 -4.64
C GLU A 66 -11.09 -10.77 -6.04
N GLY A 67 -12.26 -10.12 -6.14
CA GLY A 67 -12.88 -9.78 -7.41
C GLY A 67 -11.96 -8.95 -8.30
N CYS A 68 -11.40 -7.85 -7.78
CA CYS A 68 -10.48 -6.99 -8.52
C CYS A 68 -9.23 -7.76 -8.98
N LEU A 69 -8.61 -8.52 -8.09
CA LEU A 69 -7.39 -9.30 -8.41
C LEU A 69 -7.64 -10.32 -9.53
N ARG A 70 -8.79 -11.01 -9.50
CA ARG A 70 -9.19 -11.95 -10.56
C ARG A 70 -9.46 -11.30 -11.90
N HIS A 71 -9.77 -10.00 -11.91
CA HIS A 71 -10.06 -9.22 -13.12
C HIS A 71 -8.87 -8.37 -13.58
N GLY A 72 -7.65 -8.72 -13.16
CA GLY A 72 -6.41 -8.15 -13.69
C GLY A 72 -5.79 -7.03 -12.84
N ALA A 73 -6.43 -6.63 -11.75
CA ALA A 73 -5.79 -5.73 -10.78
C ALA A 73 -4.62 -6.45 -10.09
N SER A 74 -3.65 -5.67 -9.61
CA SER A 74 -2.59 -6.15 -8.74
C SER A 74 -2.63 -5.42 -7.41
N LEU A 75 -2.31 -6.13 -6.32
CA LEU A 75 -2.16 -5.56 -5.00
C LEU A 75 -0.70 -5.72 -4.57
N TYR A 76 -0.09 -4.60 -4.20
CA TYR A 76 1.26 -4.56 -3.66
C TYR A 76 1.22 -4.03 -2.23
N ILE A 77 2.01 -4.67 -1.37
CA ILE A 77 2.30 -4.19 -0.02
C ILE A 77 3.76 -3.72 0.01
N GLY A 78 3.95 -2.49 0.46
CA GLY A 78 5.25 -1.88 0.69
C GLY A 78 5.58 -1.87 2.18
N GLU A 79 6.46 -2.78 2.59
CA GLU A 79 7.03 -2.80 3.94
C GLU A 79 8.06 -1.68 4.08
N LEU A 80 7.92 -0.91 5.15
CA LEU A 80 8.72 0.29 5.37
C LEU A 80 9.88 -0.01 6.32
N ASP A 81 11.05 0.53 6.02
CA ASP A 81 12.11 0.62 7.02
C ASP A 81 11.72 1.56 8.17
N THR A 82 12.50 1.57 9.25
CA THR A 82 12.17 2.37 10.45
C THR A 82 12.04 3.86 10.15
N GLU A 83 12.90 4.39 9.29
CA GLU A 83 12.86 5.80 8.89
C GLU A 83 11.57 6.10 8.09
N ALA A 84 11.26 5.30 7.07
CA ALA A 84 10.05 5.44 6.25
C ALA A 84 8.77 5.28 7.08
N LEU A 85 8.74 4.34 8.03
CA LEU A 85 7.60 4.13 8.92
C LEU A 85 7.35 5.35 9.81
N ASN A 86 8.41 5.94 10.38
CA ASN A 86 8.31 7.14 11.20
C ASN A 86 7.80 8.36 10.44
N SER A 87 7.88 8.35 9.10
CA SER A 87 7.34 9.40 8.23
C SER A 87 6.36 8.84 7.18
N ILE A 88 5.54 7.87 7.58
CA ILE A 88 4.62 7.18 6.67
C ILE A 88 3.61 8.12 5.98
N ASN A 89 3.27 9.25 6.61
CA ASN A 89 2.40 10.26 6.02
C ASN A 89 3.10 10.98 4.85
N GLU A 90 4.35 11.36 5.05
CA GLU A 90 5.21 11.97 4.05
C GLU A 90 5.47 11.01 2.90
N VAL A 91 5.72 9.73 3.19
CA VAL A 91 5.90 8.67 2.19
C VAL A 91 4.63 8.49 1.35
N GLU A 92 3.46 8.34 1.96
CA GLU A 92 2.18 8.24 1.23
C GLU A 92 1.94 9.46 0.33
N ASN A 93 2.17 10.67 0.86
CA ASN A 93 2.01 11.90 0.10
C ASN A 93 2.99 12.02 -1.06
N TYR A 94 4.25 11.63 -0.86
CA TYR A 94 5.27 11.60 -1.90
C TYR A 94 4.87 10.63 -3.02
N LEU A 95 4.44 9.41 -2.68
CA LEU A 95 4.00 8.41 -3.65
C LEU A 95 2.78 8.88 -4.45
N MET A 96 1.77 9.44 -3.78
CA MET A 96 0.58 10.00 -4.44
C MET A 96 0.90 11.16 -5.39
N SER A 97 1.91 11.96 -5.05
CA SER A 97 2.29 13.13 -5.85
C SER A 97 3.23 12.78 -7.00
N THR A 98 4.12 11.80 -6.79
CA THR A 98 5.12 11.35 -7.78
C THR A 98 4.48 10.40 -8.79
N TYR A 99 3.62 9.50 -8.31
CA TYR A 99 2.95 8.47 -9.11
C TYR A 99 1.44 8.69 -9.04
N ALA A 100 0.95 9.64 -9.85
CA ALA A 100 -0.45 10.02 -9.86
C ALA A 100 -1.36 8.79 -10.07
N SER A 101 -2.40 8.69 -9.25
CA SER A 101 -3.39 7.64 -9.33
C SER A 101 -4.76 8.17 -9.71
N GLU A 102 -5.62 7.28 -10.20
CA GLU A 102 -6.98 7.64 -10.59
C GLU A 102 -7.87 7.98 -9.38
N MET A 103 -7.74 7.23 -8.29
CA MET A 103 -8.70 7.29 -7.18
C MET A 103 -8.25 8.16 -6.00
N ASN A 104 -6.97 8.54 -5.92
CA ASN A 104 -6.54 9.50 -4.90
C ASN A 104 -6.88 10.93 -5.35
N LYS A 105 -8.08 11.41 -5.01
CA LYS A 105 -8.57 12.74 -5.41
C LYS A 105 -7.91 13.92 -4.70
N LYS A 106 -7.23 13.68 -3.57
CA LYS A 106 -6.63 14.75 -2.76
C LYS A 106 -5.28 15.13 -3.34
N LYS A 107 -5.08 16.42 -3.62
CA LYS A 107 -3.75 16.97 -3.90
C LYS A 107 -2.94 16.98 -2.59
N SER A 108 -1.88 16.19 -2.56
CA SER A 108 -0.92 16.18 -1.46
C SER A 108 0.14 17.24 -1.65
N ILE A 109 0.71 17.74 -0.56
CA ILE A 109 1.84 18.65 -0.62
C ILE A 109 3.05 17.84 -1.09
N PHE A 110 3.60 18.21 -2.24
CA PHE A 110 4.81 17.57 -2.76
C PHE A 110 6.01 17.96 -1.91
N LYS A 111 6.70 16.96 -1.38
CA LYS A 111 8.01 17.07 -0.77
C LYS A 111 8.86 15.95 -1.35
N GLU A 112 9.98 16.30 -1.96
CA GLU A 112 10.91 15.31 -2.47
C GLU A 112 11.46 14.45 -1.33
N LEU A 113 11.48 13.14 -1.54
CA LEU A 113 12.04 12.16 -0.61
C LEU A 113 13.02 11.27 -1.38
N ASN A 114 14.17 10.99 -0.77
CA ASN A 114 15.07 9.96 -1.26
C ASN A 114 14.58 8.60 -0.75
N LEU A 115 13.79 7.94 -1.60
CA LEU A 115 13.09 6.70 -1.29
C LEU A 115 13.60 5.58 -2.20
N LEU A 116 14.27 4.60 -1.61
CA LEU A 116 14.71 3.40 -2.33
C LEU A 116 13.55 2.40 -2.44
N HIS A 117 13.35 1.84 -3.63
CA HIS A 117 12.37 0.79 -3.90
C HIS A 117 13.07 -0.53 -4.20
N GLU A 118 12.68 -1.61 -3.50
CA GLU A 118 13.24 -2.96 -3.67
C GLU A 118 12.13 -4.01 -3.72
N GLY A 119 12.50 -5.26 -4.04
CA GLY A 119 11.58 -6.40 -4.07
C GLY A 119 10.77 -6.49 -5.35
N GLU A 120 9.50 -6.87 -5.24
CA GLU A 120 8.55 -6.94 -6.36
C GLU A 120 8.01 -5.54 -6.68
N ILE A 121 8.87 -4.64 -7.16
CA ILE A 121 8.53 -3.25 -7.42
C ILE A 121 7.33 -3.16 -8.40
N PRO A 122 6.26 -2.40 -8.07
CA PRO A 122 5.14 -2.19 -8.97
C PRO A 122 5.58 -1.67 -10.33
N LYS A 123 4.94 -2.15 -11.42
CA LYS A 123 5.26 -1.72 -12.78
C LYS A 123 5.07 -0.22 -12.96
N SER A 124 4.07 0.33 -12.28
CA SER A 124 3.81 1.77 -12.26
C SER A 124 4.94 2.61 -11.67
N ILE A 125 5.82 2.04 -10.85
CA ILE A 125 7.01 2.71 -10.30
C ILE A 125 8.22 2.48 -11.21
N ILE A 126 8.46 1.25 -11.67
CA ILE A 126 9.63 0.85 -12.46
C ILE A 126 9.86 1.82 -13.64
N ARG A 127 8.79 2.30 -14.27
CA ARG A 127 8.82 3.25 -15.40
C ARG A 127 9.48 4.60 -15.12
N TYR A 128 9.66 4.97 -13.85
CA TYR A 128 10.19 6.26 -13.41
C TYR A 128 11.59 6.17 -12.80
N ILE A 129 12.05 4.95 -12.49
CA ILE A 129 13.35 4.72 -11.83
C ILE A 129 14.38 4.05 -12.75
N ASN A 130 13.99 3.73 -13.97
CA ASN A 130 14.86 3.23 -15.04
C ASN A 130 15.23 4.33 -16.03
#